data_AF-A0A2E0TSM1-F1
#
_entry.id   AF-A0A2E0TSM1-F1
#
_cell.length_a   1.000
_cell.length_b   1.000
_cell.length_c   1.000
_cell.angle_alpha   90.00
_cell.angle_beta   90.00
_cell.angle_gamma   90.00
#
_symmetry.space_group_name_H-M   'P 1'
#
loop_
_entity.id
_entity.type
_entity.pdbx_description
1 polymer ?
#
loop_
_entity_poly.entity_id
_entity_poly.type
_entity_poly.pdbx_seq_one_letter_code
_entity_poly.pdbx_strand_id
1 'polypeptide(L)'
;MPLDPAFVDDCPYGPGGLLLDELLEVDRDRSRVVVRMPTHAELPLTREQRAHPLYHPRHVSGGLMVHMTGMVGFVHAYYVLDLRHADGWIGYGGRIHDARFRALAEPGEPLILEGQATKQRKGAERCFARYRFRFTQGDTLVYESDQSAMWMRITGEEGSEA
;
A
#
# COMPACT_ATOMS: atom_id res chain seq x y z
N MET A 1 -2.04 15.02 6.63
CA MET A 1 -0.69 15.64 6.75
C MET A 1 0.18 15.17 5.60
N PRO A 2 0.99 16.03 4.96
CA PRO A 2 1.94 15.61 3.93
C PRO A 2 2.82 14.46 4.42
N LEU A 3 3.29 13.63 3.50
CA LEU A 3 4.23 12.57 3.87
C LEU A 3 5.54 13.16 4.41
N ASP A 4 6.04 12.59 5.50
CA ASP A 4 7.34 12.93 6.07
C ASP A 4 8.45 12.65 5.02
N PRO A 5 9.32 13.62 4.71
CA PRO A 5 10.48 13.39 3.83
C PRO A 5 11.33 12.18 4.24
N ALA A 6 11.53 11.95 5.54
CA ALA A 6 12.29 10.80 6.01
C ALA A 6 11.61 9.46 5.71
N PHE A 7 10.27 9.42 5.66
CA PHE A 7 9.53 8.24 5.21
C PHE A 7 9.67 8.05 3.69
N VAL A 8 9.63 9.14 2.92
CA VAL A 8 9.80 9.07 1.46
C VAL A 8 11.20 8.58 1.09
N ASP A 9 12.23 9.07 1.78
CA ASP A 9 13.62 8.64 1.58
C ASP A 9 13.85 7.18 2.01
N ASP A 10 13.10 6.69 3.00
CA ASP A 10 13.13 5.29 3.44
C ASP A 10 12.35 4.35 2.51
N CYS A 11 11.46 4.88 1.66
CA CYS A 11 10.62 4.07 0.79
C CYS A 11 11.43 3.40 -0.33
N PRO A 12 11.33 2.07 -0.52
CA PRO A 12 12.03 1.38 -1.59
C PRO A 12 11.45 1.66 -2.99
N TYR A 13 10.34 2.41 -3.08
CA TYR A 13 9.69 2.79 -4.33
C TYR A 13 9.80 4.28 -4.58
N GLY A 14 10.24 4.64 -5.79
CA GLY A 14 10.19 6.02 -6.26
C GLY A 14 8.76 6.53 -6.53
N PRO A 15 8.61 7.74 -7.09
CA PRO A 15 7.31 8.41 -7.24
C PRO A 15 6.25 7.60 -8.01
N GLY A 16 6.67 6.83 -9.02
CA GLY A 16 5.78 5.96 -9.79
C GLY A 16 5.33 4.69 -9.05
N GLY A 17 5.86 4.41 -7.86
CA GLY A 17 5.47 3.27 -7.03
C GLY A 17 4.88 3.67 -5.68
N LEU A 18 5.32 4.77 -5.07
CA LEU A 18 4.74 5.22 -3.79
C LEU A 18 3.29 5.66 -3.96
N LEU A 19 3.01 6.58 -4.89
CA LEU A 19 1.66 7.05 -5.27
C LEU A 19 0.75 7.56 -4.12
N LEU A 20 1.27 7.67 -2.90
CA LEU A 20 0.64 8.30 -1.76
C LEU A 20 1.11 9.75 -1.70
N ASP A 21 0.22 10.68 -1.33
CA ASP A 21 0.59 12.09 -1.13
C ASP A 21 0.28 12.61 0.27
N GLU A 22 -0.51 11.85 1.05
CA GLU A 22 -0.92 12.29 2.37
C GLU A 22 -1.12 11.13 3.35
N LEU A 23 -0.63 11.31 4.58
CA LEU A 23 -0.95 10.49 5.74
C LEU A 23 -2.11 11.15 6.49
N LEU A 24 -3.24 10.48 6.58
CA LEU A 24 -4.46 11.03 7.19
C LEU A 24 -4.58 10.62 8.66
N GLU A 25 -4.17 9.39 8.99
CA GLU A 25 -4.26 8.86 10.34
C GLU A 25 -3.19 7.80 10.62
N VAL A 26 -2.67 7.81 11.85
CA VAL A 26 -1.93 6.70 12.46
C VAL A 26 -2.54 6.41 13.81
N ASP A 27 -3.05 5.20 13.99
CA ASP A 27 -3.56 4.68 15.26
C ASP A 27 -2.74 3.44 15.63
N ARG A 28 -1.79 3.63 16.56
CA ARG A 28 -0.89 2.55 16.99
C ARG A 28 -1.62 1.51 17.85
N ASP A 29 -2.59 1.94 18.65
CA ASP A 29 -3.35 1.07 19.55
C ASP A 29 -4.22 0.08 18.76
N ARG A 30 -4.84 0.55 17.67
CA ARG A 30 -5.66 -0.29 16.77
C ARG A 30 -4.87 -0.87 15.59
N SER A 31 -3.57 -0.60 15.52
CA SER A 31 -2.67 -0.96 14.41
C SER A 31 -3.26 -0.62 13.04
N ARG A 32 -3.66 0.65 12.89
CA ARG A 32 -4.37 1.17 11.72
C ARG A 32 -3.67 2.39 11.16
N VAL A 33 -3.64 2.49 9.83
CA VAL A 33 -3.20 3.68 9.10
C VAL A 33 -4.20 4.02 8.02
N VAL A 34 -4.31 5.31 7.72
CA VAL A 34 -5.12 5.83 6.61
C VAL A 34 -4.29 6.81 5.81
N VAL A 35 -4.27 6.62 4.50
CA VAL A 35 -3.50 7.45 3.58
C VAL A 35 -4.35 7.84 2.37
N ARG A 36 -3.93 8.91 1.70
CA ARG A 36 -4.54 9.40 0.47
C ARG A 36 -3.67 9.05 -0.73
N MET A 37 -4.33 8.61 -1.80
CA MET A 37 -3.74 8.41 -3.12
C MET A 37 -4.48 9.30 -4.12
N PRO A 38 -3.81 10.29 -4.76
CA PRO A 38 -4.41 11.04 -5.83
C PRO A 38 -4.65 10.14 -7.04
N THR A 39 -5.78 10.32 -7.73
CA THR A 39 -6.12 9.54 -8.92
C THR A 39 -6.06 10.43 -10.15
N HIS A 40 -5.27 10.03 -11.16
CA HIS A 40 -5.13 10.79 -12.40
C HIS A 40 -4.79 9.88 -13.58
N ALA A 41 -4.94 10.40 -14.80
CA ALA A 41 -4.72 9.64 -16.03
C ALA A 41 -3.28 9.12 -16.16
N GLU A 42 -2.30 9.85 -15.60
CA GLU A 42 -0.87 9.51 -15.68
C GLU A 42 -0.41 8.42 -14.70
N LEU A 43 -1.30 7.86 -13.87
CA LEU A 43 -0.94 6.76 -12.97
C LEU A 43 -0.40 5.56 -13.77
N PRO A 44 0.56 4.80 -13.21
CA PRO A 44 1.03 3.57 -13.83
C PRO A 44 -0.13 2.63 -14.15
N LEU A 45 -0.06 1.96 -15.30
CA LEU A 45 -1.12 1.12 -15.88
C LEU A 45 -2.40 1.86 -16.28
N THR A 46 -2.82 2.90 -15.56
CA THR A 46 -3.96 3.75 -15.97
C THR A 46 -3.66 4.49 -17.25
N ARG A 47 -2.46 5.06 -17.42
CA ARG A 47 -2.07 5.76 -18.66
C ARG A 47 -2.08 4.84 -19.88
N GLU A 48 -1.73 3.57 -19.68
CA GLU A 48 -1.62 2.54 -20.73
C GLU A 48 -2.99 2.01 -21.21
N GLN A 49 -4.08 2.40 -20.55
CA GLN A 49 -5.42 1.97 -20.96
C GLN A 49 -5.83 2.60 -22.30
N ARG A 50 -6.23 1.74 -23.24
CA ARG A 50 -7.02 2.15 -24.41
C ARG A 50 -8.45 2.40 -23.95
N ALA A 51 -8.72 3.64 -23.55
CA ALA A 51 -10.01 4.01 -22.99
C ALA A 51 -11.10 4.09 -24.08
N HIS A 52 -12.28 3.59 -23.77
CA HIS A 52 -13.51 3.83 -24.52
C HIS A 52 -14.56 4.39 -23.56
N PRO A 53 -15.24 5.51 -23.88
CA PRO A 53 -16.09 6.23 -22.92
C PRO A 53 -17.20 5.38 -22.29
N LEU A 54 -17.76 4.43 -23.04
CA LEU A 54 -18.79 3.50 -22.55
C LEU A 54 -18.26 2.14 -22.09
N TYR A 55 -17.56 1.40 -22.96
CA TYR A 55 -17.20 0.00 -22.72
C TYR A 55 -15.96 -0.21 -21.85
N HIS A 56 -15.08 0.78 -21.77
CA HIS A 56 -13.83 0.69 -21.01
C HIS A 56 -13.39 2.09 -20.58
N PRO A 57 -14.15 2.74 -19.68
CA PRO A 57 -13.76 4.05 -19.20
C PRO A 57 -12.40 3.96 -18.49
N ARG A 58 -11.63 5.03 -18.54
CA ARG A 58 -10.34 5.08 -17.88
C ARG A 58 -10.54 4.98 -16.37
N HIS A 59 -9.77 4.12 -15.72
CA HIS A 59 -9.91 3.84 -14.29
C HIS A 59 -8.57 3.49 -13.65
N VAL A 60 -8.49 3.49 -12.34
CA VAL A 60 -7.35 2.95 -11.59
C VAL A 60 -7.35 1.44 -11.73
N SER A 61 -6.27 0.88 -12.30
CA SER A 61 -6.22 -0.56 -12.60
C SER A 61 -6.28 -1.42 -11.34
N GLY A 62 -6.89 -2.61 -11.43
CA GLY A 62 -6.93 -3.56 -10.32
C GLY A 62 -5.55 -4.02 -9.84
N GLY A 63 -4.57 -4.10 -10.76
CA GLY A 63 -3.17 -4.39 -10.40
C GLY A 63 -2.56 -3.29 -9.53
N LEU A 64 -2.88 -2.03 -9.83
CA LEU A 64 -2.42 -0.91 -9.01
C LEU A 64 -3.06 -0.93 -7.62
N MET A 65 -4.34 -1.29 -7.50
CA MET A 65 -5.00 -1.46 -6.19
C MET A 65 -4.27 -2.48 -5.31
N VAL A 66 -3.85 -3.61 -5.89
CA VAL A 66 -3.07 -4.63 -5.16
C VAL A 66 -1.69 -4.11 -4.80
N HIS A 67 -1.02 -3.36 -5.67
CA HIS A 67 0.25 -2.70 -5.32
C HIS A 67 0.09 -1.75 -4.13
N MET A 68 -1.00 -0.98 -4.10
CA MET A 68 -1.27 -0.04 -3.01
C MET A 68 -1.48 -0.70 -1.65
N THR A 69 -1.92 -1.96 -1.57
CA THR A 69 -1.95 -2.67 -0.28
C THR A 69 -0.54 -2.91 0.27
N GLY A 70 0.44 -3.12 -0.61
CA GLY A 70 1.86 -3.13 -0.25
C GLY A 70 2.32 -1.78 0.29
N MET A 71 1.95 -0.67 -0.37
CA MET A 71 2.34 0.68 0.08
C MET A 71 1.70 1.06 1.42
N VAL A 72 0.41 0.76 1.61
CA VAL A 72 -0.25 0.94 2.91
C VAL A 72 0.40 0.05 3.97
N GLY A 73 0.79 -1.18 3.62
CA GLY A 73 1.56 -2.08 4.49
C GLY A 73 2.92 -1.49 4.89
N PHE A 74 3.60 -0.81 3.98
CA PHE A 74 4.87 -0.11 4.25
C PHE A 74 4.69 1.09 5.17
N VAL A 75 3.65 1.91 4.96
CA VAL A 75 3.27 2.99 5.89
C VAL A 75 3.02 2.42 7.28
N HIS A 76 2.25 1.33 7.39
CA HIS A 76 2.01 0.68 8.67
C HIS A 76 3.32 0.16 9.31
N ALA A 77 4.18 -0.48 8.53
CA ALA A 77 5.46 -0.98 9.03
C ALA A 77 6.34 0.15 9.59
N TYR A 78 6.41 1.28 8.90
CA TYR A 78 7.18 2.45 9.31
C TYR A 78 6.59 3.12 10.56
N TYR A 79 5.32 3.52 10.52
CA TYR A 79 4.71 4.37 11.55
C TYR A 79 4.13 3.62 12.76
N VAL A 80 3.80 2.33 12.62
CA VAL A 80 3.21 1.53 13.70
C VAL A 80 4.19 0.51 14.26
N LEU A 81 4.93 -0.18 13.38
CA LEU A 81 5.83 -1.26 13.78
C LEU A 81 7.28 -0.83 13.98
N ASP A 82 7.63 0.42 13.62
CA ASP A 82 9.00 0.95 13.65
C ASP A 82 10.00 0.07 12.86
N LEU A 83 9.57 -0.47 11.72
CA LEU A 83 10.40 -1.28 10.81
C LEU A 83 10.85 -0.40 9.66
N ARG A 84 12.07 0.14 9.76
CA ARG A 84 12.62 1.06 8.75
C ARG A 84 13.50 0.31 7.74
N HIS A 85 13.38 0.70 6.48
CA HIS A 85 14.22 0.16 5.42
C HIS A 85 15.70 0.49 5.63
N ALA A 86 16.01 1.72 6.08
CA ALA A 86 17.35 2.16 6.46
C ALA A 86 17.98 1.30 7.57
N ASP A 87 17.15 0.63 8.40
CA ASP A 87 17.61 -0.29 9.46
C ASP A 87 17.73 -1.75 8.97
N GLY A 88 17.57 -1.98 7.66
CA GLY A 88 17.64 -3.26 6.97
C GLY A 88 16.31 -4.01 6.86
N TRP A 89 15.17 -3.41 7.24
CA TRP A 89 13.88 -4.08 7.13
C TRP A 89 13.28 -3.98 5.72
N ILE A 90 12.85 -5.10 5.17
CA ILE A 90 12.09 -5.11 3.92
C ILE A 90 10.87 -6.01 4.03
N GLY A 91 9.77 -5.61 3.39
CA GLY A 91 8.50 -6.30 3.40
C GLY A 91 8.16 -6.92 2.06
N TYR A 92 7.61 -8.13 2.09
CA TYR A 92 7.07 -8.80 0.91
C TYR A 92 5.63 -9.27 1.18
N GLY A 93 4.76 -9.07 0.20
CA GLY A 93 3.42 -9.67 0.20
C GLY A 93 3.56 -11.19 0.21
N GLY A 94 2.94 -11.84 1.19
CA GLY A 94 3.00 -13.30 1.34
C GLY A 94 1.79 -14.00 0.71
N ARG A 95 0.58 -13.51 0.96
CA ARG A 95 -0.65 -14.10 0.42
C ARG A 95 -1.80 -13.12 0.42
N ILE A 96 -2.58 -13.11 -0.66
CA ILE A 96 -3.92 -12.53 -0.72
C ILE A 96 -4.91 -13.65 -0.36
N HIS A 97 -5.59 -13.52 0.79
CA HIS A 97 -6.58 -14.51 1.23
C HIS A 97 -7.94 -14.23 0.61
N ASP A 98 -8.27 -12.96 0.51
CA ASP A 98 -9.50 -12.49 -0.13
C ASP A 98 -9.25 -11.12 -0.75
N ALA A 99 -9.84 -10.87 -1.93
CA ALA A 99 -9.86 -9.56 -2.55
C ALA A 99 -11.16 -9.37 -3.33
N ARG A 100 -11.78 -8.20 -3.20
CA ARG A 100 -13.00 -7.84 -3.91
C ARG A 100 -12.86 -6.45 -4.51
N PHE A 101 -13.07 -6.36 -5.82
CA PHE A 101 -13.20 -5.12 -6.57
C PHE A 101 -14.70 -4.82 -6.67
N ARG A 102 -15.14 -3.79 -5.96
CA ARG A 102 -16.56 -3.49 -5.72
C ARG A 102 -17.10 -2.43 -6.68
N ALA A 103 -16.24 -1.51 -7.10
CA ALA A 103 -16.54 -0.46 -8.06
C ALA A 103 -15.29 -0.08 -8.87
N LEU A 104 -15.47 0.65 -9.96
CA LEU A 104 -14.37 1.30 -10.66
C LEU A 104 -13.96 2.55 -9.87
N ALA A 105 -12.65 2.76 -9.72
CA ALA A 105 -12.13 4.05 -9.29
C ALA A 105 -11.74 4.88 -10.51
N GLU A 106 -12.27 6.08 -10.60
CA GLU A 106 -12.07 6.96 -11.74
C GLU A 106 -10.94 7.98 -11.46
N PRO A 107 -10.23 8.48 -12.49
CA PRO A 107 -9.36 9.63 -12.33
C PRO A 107 -10.13 10.87 -11.83
N GLY A 108 -9.57 11.62 -10.90
CA GLY A 108 -10.16 12.84 -10.34
C GLY A 108 -10.17 12.81 -8.82
N GLU A 109 -11.26 12.31 -8.23
CA GLU A 109 -11.40 12.24 -6.77
C GLU A 109 -10.35 11.28 -6.18
N PRO A 110 -9.60 11.66 -5.13
CA PRO A 110 -8.61 10.78 -4.53
C PRO A 110 -9.23 9.50 -3.93
N LEU A 111 -8.41 8.45 -3.86
CA LEU A 111 -8.72 7.28 -3.05
C LEU A 111 -8.25 7.50 -1.61
N ILE A 112 -9.08 7.08 -0.66
CA ILE A 112 -8.72 6.95 0.75
C ILE A 112 -8.44 5.47 1.02
N LEU A 113 -7.21 5.18 1.42
CA LEU A 113 -6.72 3.83 1.60
C LEU A 113 -6.52 3.53 3.08
N GLU A 114 -7.35 2.65 3.63
CA GLU A 114 -7.22 2.16 4.99
C GLU A 114 -6.52 0.80 5.01
N GLY A 115 -5.57 0.64 5.93
CA GLY A 115 -4.99 -0.64 6.29
C GLY A 115 -4.99 -0.84 7.81
N GLN A 116 -5.50 -1.98 8.25
CA GLN A 116 -5.51 -2.37 9.66
C GLN A 116 -4.90 -3.76 9.83
N ALA A 117 -3.87 -3.88 10.66
CA ALA A 117 -3.35 -5.18 11.04
C ALA A 117 -4.32 -5.90 11.99
N THR A 118 -4.71 -7.12 11.64
CA THR A 118 -5.61 -7.97 12.43
C THR A 118 -4.86 -9.05 13.20
N LYS A 119 -3.65 -9.40 12.77
CA LYS A 119 -2.72 -10.30 13.47
C LYS A 119 -1.30 -9.84 13.24
N GLN A 120 -0.49 -9.85 14.28
CA GLN A 120 0.91 -9.50 14.22
C GLN A 120 1.72 -10.49 15.05
N ARG A 121 2.91 -10.84 14.56
CA ARG A 121 3.94 -11.56 15.33
C ARG A 121 5.28 -10.93 15.00
N LYS A 122 5.81 -10.13 15.92
CA LYS A 122 7.09 -9.44 15.78
C LYS A 122 8.16 -10.19 16.57
N GLY A 123 9.24 -10.56 15.88
CA GLY A 123 10.49 -11.03 16.47
C GLY A 123 11.64 -10.07 16.13
N ALA A 124 12.85 -10.45 16.49
CA ALA A 124 14.04 -9.61 16.28
C ALA A 124 14.39 -9.39 14.80
N GLU A 125 14.22 -10.42 13.97
CA GLU A 125 14.63 -10.41 12.54
C GLU A 125 13.46 -10.58 11.58
N ARG A 126 12.28 -10.93 12.09
CA ARG A 126 11.09 -11.20 11.28
C ARG A 126 9.86 -10.61 11.92
N CYS A 127 8.98 -10.03 11.11
CA CYS A 127 7.64 -9.63 11.55
C CYS A 127 6.60 -10.13 10.56
N PHE A 128 5.67 -10.94 11.04
CA PHE A 128 4.48 -11.33 10.28
C PHE A 128 3.35 -10.37 10.59
N ALA A 129 2.64 -9.90 9.56
CA ALA A 129 1.41 -9.15 9.72
C ALA A 129 0.33 -9.66 8.75
N ARG A 130 -0.91 -9.76 9.24
CA ARG A 130 -2.12 -9.96 8.43
C ARG A 130 -2.95 -8.69 8.51
N TYR A 131 -3.40 -8.20 7.37
CA TYR A 131 -4.08 -6.93 7.22
C TYR A 131 -5.49 -7.14 6.66
N ARG A 132 -6.38 -6.24 7.06
CA ARG A 132 -7.59 -5.91 6.32
C ARG A 132 -7.37 -4.57 5.66
N PHE A 133 -7.67 -4.49 4.37
CA PHE A 133 -7.61 -3.26 3.60
C PHE A 133 -8.99 -2.85 3.13
N ARG A 134 -9.25 -1.55 3.11
CA ARG A 134 -10.51 -0.98 2.65
C ARG A 134 -10.24 0.35 1.96
N PHE A 135 -10.51 0.43 0.67
CA PHE A 135 -10.23 1.59 -0.18
C PHE A 135 -11.53 2.19 -0.69
N THR A 136 -11.70 3.49 -0.48
CA THR A 136 -12.91 4.23 -0.87
C THR A 136 -12.57 5.42 -1.77
N GLN A 137 -13.50 5.76 -2.66
CA GLN A 137 -13.50 7.02 -3.42
C GLN A 137 -14.83 7.70 -3.13
N GLY A 138 -14.78 8.88 -2.49
CA GLY A 138 -15.95 9.45 -1.82
C GLY A 138 -16.57 8.45 -0.84
N ASP A 139 -17.89 8.27 -0.93
CA ASP A 139 -18.66 7.31 -0.12
C ASP A 139 -18.64 5.88 -0.68
N THR A 140 -18.00 5.65 -1.83
CA THR A 140 -18.03 4.37 -2.54
C THR A 140 -16.88 3.48 -2.11
N LEU A 141 -17.19 2.26 -1.66
CA LEU A 141 -16.19 1.20 -1.50
C LEU A 141 -15.74 0.70 -2.87
N VAL A 142 -14.47 0.90 -3.18
CA VAL A 142 -13.86 0.48 -4.45
C VAL A 142 -13.21 -0.88 -4.30
N TYR A 143 -12.46 -1.10 -3.22
CA TYR A 143 -11.68 -2.30 -3.01
C TYR A 143 -11.62 -2.68 -1.54
N GLU A 144 -11.69 -3.98 -1.26
CA GLU A 144 -11.40 -4.53 0.07
C GLU A 144 -10.62 -5.84 -0.07
N SER A 145 -9.75 -6.11 0.89
CA SER A 145 -9.00 -7.37 0.91
C SER A 145 -8.54 -7.79 2.30
N ASP A 146 -8.20 -9.07 2.41
CA ASP A 146 -7.46 -9.65 3.52
C ASP A 146 -6.16 -10.22 2.96
N GLN A 147 -5.03 -9.71 3.44
CA GLN A 147 -3.71 -10.12 2.95
C GLN A 147 -2.71 -10.30 4.08
N SER A 148 -1.64 -11.04 3.83
CA SER A 148 -0.52 -11.19 4.75
C SER A 148 0.78 -10.73 4.13
N ALA A 149 1.66 -10.17 4.95
CA ALA A 149 3.01 -9.78 4.58
C ALA A 149 4.01 -10.36 5.59
N MET A 150 5.23 -10.59 5.10
CA MET A 150 6.39 -10.90 5.91
C MET A 150 7.40 -9.78 5.78
N TRP A 151 7.84 -9.26 6.93
CA TRP A 151 8.93 -8.32 7.04
C TRP A 151 10.16 -9.07 7.55
N MET A 152 11.30 -8.83 6.94
CA MET A 152 12.56 -9.46 7.32
C MET A 152 13.61 -8.39 7.47
N ARG A 153 14.45 -8.53 8.49
CA ARG A 153 15.64 -7.72 8.65
C ARG A 153 16.79 -8.40 7.92
N ILE A 154 17.36 -7.74 6.93
CA ILE A 154 18.54 -8.19 6.21
C ILE A 154 19.75 -7.63 6.95
N THR A 155 20.50 -8.51 7.60
CA THR A 155 21.85 -8.22 8.07
C THR A 155 22.79 -8.57 6.93
N GLY A 156 23.52 -7.60 6.39
CA GLY A 156 24.34 -7.77 5.19
C GLY A 156 25.37 -8.90 5.31
N GLU A 157 25.00 -10.10 4.86
CA GLU A 157 25.88 -10.98 4.12
C GLU A 157 25.33 -10.98 2.70
N GLU A 158 26.13 -10.47 1.75
CA GLU A 158 25.79 -10.47 0.33
C GLU A 158 25.48 -11.90 -0.11
N GLY A 159 24.19 -12.20 -0.27
CA GLY A 159 23.74 -13.44 -0.88
C GLY A 159 24.21 -13.45 -2.33
N SER A 160 25.07 -14.41 -2.66
CA SER A 160 25.53 -14.70 -4.01
C SER A 160 24.38 -14.65 -5.01
N GLU A 161 24.60 -13.96 -6.12
CA GLU A 161 23.74 -14.00 -7.30
C GLU A 161 23.40 -15.46 -7.67
N ALA A 162 22.11 -15.72 -7.92
CA ALA A 162 21.62 -16.94 -8.55
C ALA A 162 21.16 -16.60 -9.97
#